data_AF-D9CI95-F1
#
_entry.id   AF-D9CI95-F1
#
_cell.length_a   1.000
_cell.length_b   1.000
_cell.length_c   1.000
_cell.angle_alpha   90.00
_cell.angle_beta   90.00
_cell.angle_gamma   90.00
#
_symmetry.space_group_name_H-M   'P 1'
#
loop_
_entity.id
_entity.type
_entity.pdbx_description
1 polymer ?
#
loop_
_entity_poly.entity_id
_entity_poly.type
_entity_poly.pdbx_seq_one_letter_code
_entity_poly.pdbx_strand_id
1 'polypeptide(L)' 'TGENPFWESSEPYFDSFYCIWDLFRSQMPFLTVLDPATIARQVRSLIDTYRHVGYLPDCRMSLCKGYTQGGTNA' A
#
# COMPACT_ATOMS: atom_id res chain seq x y z
N THR A 1 -5.48 13.60 6.90
CA THR A 1 -4.37 13.87 7.85
C THR A 1 -3.33 14.84 7.30
N GLY A 2 -3.41 15.28 6.04
CA GLY A 2 -2.38 16.12 5.42
C GLY A 2 -1.08 15.36 5.08
N GLU A 3 -1.07 14.03 5.25
CA GLU A 3 0.11 13.18 5.06
C GLU A 3 0.37 12.83 3.58
N ASN A 4 -0.69 12.79 2.75
CA ASN A 4 -0.56 12.54 1.32
C ASN A 4 -0.29 13.87 0.57
N PRO A 5 0.84 14.01 -0.14
CA PRO A 5 1.20 15.25 -0.83
C PRO A 5 0.52 15.44 -2.19
N PHE A 6 -0.21 14.44 -2.70
CA PHE A 6 -0.80 14.49 -4.04
C PHE A 6 -2.30 14.75 -4.07
N TRP A 7 -3.04 14.29 -3.06
CA TRP A 7 -4.49 14.51 -2.97
C TRP A 7 -4.94 14.52 -1.50
N GLU A 8 -6.10 15.13 -1.26
CA GLU A 8 -6.74 15.12 0.04
C GLU A 8 -7.67 13.91 0.16
N SER A 9 -7.48 13.11 1.21
CA SER A 9 -8.34 11.96 1.52
C SER A 9 -8.58 11.84 3.02
N SER A 10 -9.73 11.26 3.36
CA SER A 10 -10.07 10.84 4.73
C SER A 10 -9.56 9.42 5.05
N GLU A 11 -9.06 8.71 4.04
CA GLU A 11 -8.44 7.40 4.20
C GLU A 11 -7.06 7.53 4.89
N PRO A 12 -6.61 6.47 5.61
CA PRO A 12 -5.25 6.43 6.14
C PRO A 12 -4.23 6.46 5.00
N TYR A 13 -3.11 7.15 5.22
CA TYR A 13 -2.03 7.21 4.25
C TYR A 13 -0.83 6.38 4.71
N PHE A 14 -0.45 5.42 3.87
CA PHE A 14 0.82 4.69 3.91
C PHE A 14 1.52 4.93 2.59
N ASP A 15 2.81 5.25 2.67
CA ASP A 15 3.69 5.33 1.52
C ASP A 15 4.69 4.19 1.56
N SER A 16 5.55 4.10 0.54
CA SER A 16 6.75 3.27 0.61
C SER A 16 6.43 1.78 0.74
N PHE A 17 5.43 1.32 -0.01
CA PHE A 17 5.19 -0.10 -0.25
C PHE A 17 6.30 -0.67 -1.15
N TYR A 18 7.51 -0.82 -0.63
CA TYR A 18 8.69 -1.16 -1.43
C TYR A 18 8.68 -2.57 -2.02
N CYS A 19 8.07 -3.51 -1.29
CA CYS A 19 8.29 -4.93 -1.53
C CYS A 19 7.00 -5.73 -1.35
N ILE A 20 5.85 -5.29 -1.89
CA ILE A 20 4.60 -6.07 -1.70
C ILE A 20 4.76 -7.48 -2.24
N TRP A 21 5.49 -7.64 -3.35
CA TRP A 21 5.97 -8.92 -3.84
C TRP A 21 6.49 -9.79 -2.69
N ASP A 22 7.51 -9.38 -1.93
CA ASP A 22 8.00 -10.19 -0.80
C ASP A 22 6.97 -10.30 0.34
N LEU A 23 6.31 -9.20 0.69
CA LEU A 23 5.48 -9.08 1.90
C LEU A 23 4.21 -9.93 1.85
N PHE A 24 3.60 -10.14 0.68
CA PHE A 24 2.35 -10.92 0.58
C PHE A 24 2.57 -12.40 0.98
N ARG A 25 3.81 -12.88 0.91
CA ARG A 25 4.16 -14.29 1.16
C ARG A 25 4.23 -14.64 2.65
N SER A 26 4.48 -13.66 3.53
CA SER A 26 4.65 -13.93 4.96
C SER A 26 4.22 -12.77 5.85
N GLN A 27 4.72 -11.55 5.63
CA GLN A 27 4.47 -10.42 6.53
C GLN A 27 3.00 -10.01 6.55
N MET A 28 2.34 -9.89 5.39
CA MET A 28 0.92 -9.50 5.37
C MET A 28 0.04 -10.59 6.00
N PRO A 29 0.18 -11.89 5.67
CA PRO A 29 -0.50 -12.96 6.41
C PRO A 29 -0.19 -12.99 7.91
N PHE A 30 1.03 -12.64 8.32
CA PHE A 30 1.36 -12.56 9.74
C PHE A 30 0.62 -11.40 10.44
N LEU A 31 0.55 -10.23 9.80
CA LEU A 31 -0.16 -9.07 10.34
C LEU A 31 -1.66 -9.28 10.44
N THR A 32 -2.28 -10.13 9.61
CA THR A 32 -3.72 -10.43 9.77
C THR A 32 -4.03 -11.12 11.10
N VAL A 33 -3.05 -11.84 11.68
CA VAL A 33 -3.17 -12.48 12.99
C VAL A 33 -2.71 -11.56 14.11
N LEU A 34 -1.54 -10.91 13.95
CA LEU A 34 -0.92 -10.13 15.02
C LEU A 34 -1.54 -8.73 15.19
N ASP A 35 -1.78 -8.03 14.08
CA ASP A 35 -2.26 -6.64 14.07
C ASP A 35 -3.22 -6.40 12.89
N PRO A 36 -4.45 -6.94 12.97
CA PRO A 36 -5.44 -6.81 11.91
C PRO A 36 -5.87 -5.35 11.66
N ALA A 37 -5.77 -4.49 12.66
CA ALA A 37 -6.12 -3.08 12.52
C ALA A 37 -5.13 -2.35 11.59
N THR A 38 -3.83 -2.58 11.76
CA THR A 38 -2.81 -1.96 10.92
C THR A 38 -2.85 -2.49 9.48
N ILE A 39 -3.04 -3.80 9.26
CA ILE A 39 -3.15 -4.32 7.88
C ILE A 39 -4.42 -3.81 7.17
N ALA A 40 -5.54 -3.66 7.88
CA ALA A 40 -6.75 -3.05 7.31
C ALA A 40 -6.51 -1.59 6.89
N ARG A 41 -5.74 -0.82 7.68
CA ARG A 41 -5.36 0.55 7.30
C ARG A 41 -4.43 0.59 6.08
N GLN A 42 -3.49 -0.36 5.97
CA GLN A 42 -2.63 -0.47 4.77
C GLN A 42 -3.44 -0.78 3.52
N VAL A 43 -4.37 -1.75 3.58
CA VAL A 43 -5.27 -2.09 2.46
C VAL A 43 -6.12 -0.90 2.05
N ARG A 44 -6.67 -0.14 3.02
CA ARG A 44 -7.42 1.10 2.72
C ARG A 44 -6.57 2.14 1.99
N SER A 45 -5.31 2.31 2.40
CA SER A 45 -4.36 3.20 1.70
C SER A 45 -4.05 2.73 0.27
N LEU A 46 -3.95 1.42 0.03
CA LEU A 46 -3.75 0.86 -1.31
C LEU A 46 -4.97 1.10 -2.20
N ILE A 47 -6.19 0.90 -1.67
CA ILE A 47 -7.43 1.19 -2.39
C ILE A 47 -7.55 2.68 -2.72
N ASP A 48 -7.20 3.57 -1.79
CA ASP A 48 -7.21 5.02 -2.04
C ASP A 48 -6.19 5.41 -3.12
N THR A 49 -5.02 4.76 -3.12
CA THR A 49 -4.02 4.92 -4.19
C THR A 49 -4.57 4.45 -5.53
N TYR A 50 -5.22 3.28 -5.60
CA TYR A 50 -5.85 2.78 -6.81
C TYR A 50 -6.90 3.76 -7.37
N ARG A 51 -7.75 4.34 -6.51
CA ARG A 51 -8.80 5.29 -6.94
C ARG A 51 -8.24 6.55 -7.61
N HIS A 52 -7.08 7.04 -7.17
CA HIS A 52 -6.49 8.29 -7.68
C HIS A 52 -5.46 8.06 -8.79
N VAL A 53 -4.72 6.95 -8.74
CA VAL A 53 -3.63 6.65 -9.68
C VAL A 53 -4.08 5.71 -10.81
N GLY A 54 -5.12 4.91 -10.59
CA GLY A 54 -5.72 4.00 -11.57
C GLY A 54 -5.15 2.58 -11.59
N TYR A 55 -4.21 2.25 -10.69
CA TYR A 55 -3.68 0.89 -10.53
C TYR A 55 -3.22 0.61 -9.08
N LEU A 56 -3.20 -0.67 -8.68
CA LEU A 56 -2.64 -1.10 -7.40
C LEU A 56 -1.13 -1.35 -7.56
N PRO A 57 -0.27 -0.74 -6.73
CA PRO A 57 1.18 -0.85 -6.89
C PRO A 57 1.70 -2.16 -6.28
N ASP A 58 2.46 -2.96 -7.05
CA ASP A 58 3.28 -4.03 -6.47
C ASP A 58 4.52 -3.49 -5.75
N CYS A 59 4.95 -2.30 -6.17
CA CYS A 59 5.84 -1.46 -5.40
C CYS A 59 5.52 0.03 -5.61
N ARG A 60 5.69 0.83 -4.55
CA ARG A 60 5.64 2.30 -4.56
C ARG A 60 6.76 2.81 -3.67
N MET A 61 7.69 3.57 -4.24
CA MET A 61 8.92 4.02 -3.58
C MET A 61 8.83 5.52 -3.32
N SER A 62 8.56 5.95 -2.08
CA SER A 62 8.53 7.36 -1.68
C SER A 62 7.88 8.27 -2.74
N LEU A 63 6.57 8.19 -2.90
CA LEU A 63 5.77 8.95 -3.88
C LEU A 63 5.98 8.58 -5.36
N CYS A 64 7.02 7.81 -5.72
CA CYS A 64 7.26 7.33 -7.07
C CYS A 64 6.56 5.99 -7.33
N LYS A 65 6.20 5.75 -8.60
CA LYS A 65 5.48 4.55 -9.05
C LYS A 65 6.20 3.22 -8.81
N GLY A 66 7.51 3.23 -8.54
CA GLY A 66 8.25 2.08 -8.02
C GLY A 66 8.10 0.81 -8.84
N TYR A 67 8.20 0.86 -10.17
CA TYR A 67 8.07 -0.33 -11.03
C TYR A 67 9.24 -1.30 -10.84
N THR A 68 9.15 -2.15 -9.81
CA THR A 68 10.10 -3.21 -9.52
C THR A 68 9.35 -4.51 -9.29
N GLN A 69 10.05 -5.62 -9.52
CA GLN A 69 9.49 -6.97 -9.53
C GLN A 69 8.38 -7.16 -10.57
N GLY A 70 7.75 -8.34 -10.57
CA GLY A 70 6.66 -8.69 -11.46
C GLY A 70 5.44 -9.16 -10.68
N GLY A 71 4.26 -8.70 -11.09
CA GLY A 71 2.98 -9.17 -10.56
C GLY A 71 1.99 -8.06 -10.24
N THR A 72 0.92 -8.46 -9.56
CA THR A 72 -0.18 -7.61 -9.06
C THR A 72 -0.61 -8.16 -7.70
N ASN A 73 0.29 -8.13 -6.71
CA ASN A 73 0.12 -8.82 -5.43
C ASN A 73 -0.47 -7.93 -4.32
N ALA A 74 -0.76 -6.67 -4.64
CA ALA A 74 -1.39 -5.69 -3.76
C ALA A 74 -2.91 -5.82 -3.70
#